data_AF-A0A0C2BZX2-F1
#
_entry.id   AF-A0A0C2BZX2-F1
#
_cell.length_a   1.000
_cell.length_b   1.000
_cell.length_c   1.000
_cell.angle_alpha   90.00
_cell.angle_beta   90.00
_cell.angle_gamma   90.00
#
_symmetry.space_group_name_H-M   'P 1'
#
loop_
_entity.id
_entity.type
_entity.pdbx_description
1 polymer ?
#
loop_
_entity_poly.entity_id
_entity_poly.type
_entity_poly.pdbx_seq_one_letter_code
_entity_poly.pdbx_strand_id
1 'polypeptide(L)'
;QSPRWSLLVRLIEDGVCARQMVDVRIGQIFRDLLIDTHYQALSVEHREEYANLIRRLVDIWIEFSRFTEERQRRMQLKLSPSMIAECALLLNRIGDSQKAYELLEMLLDPEASEGDEATVLNAGYPRHSAMFELFEDALREHDPYKAATCLEILSSSMPRNKLEPLVQRIQD
;
A
#
# COMPACT_ATOMS: atom_id res chain seq x y z
N GLN A 1 -12.76 -18.45 0.51
CA GLN A 1 -13.04 -18.41 -0.95
C GLN A 1 -13.15 -16.95 -1.33
N SER A 2 -12.29 -16.45 -2.20
CA SER A 2 -12.38 -15.08 -2.70
C SER A 2 -13.67 -14.92 -3.54
N PRO A 3 -14.41 -13.80 -3.42
CA PRO A 3 -15.60 -13.56 -4.22
C PRO A 3 -15.28 -13.58 -5.72
N ARG A 4 -16.28 -13.90 -6.56
CA ARG A 4 -16.14 -13.72 -8.01
C ARG A 4 -15.75 -12.27 -8.31
N TRP A 5 -14.81 -12.06 -9.25
CA TRP A 5 -14.25 -10.74 -9.59
C TRP A 5 -15.32 -9.65 -9.74
N SER A 6 -16.38 -9.91 -10.51
CA SER A 6 -17.45 -8.93 -10.74
C SER A 6 -18.21 -8.54 -9.46
N LEU A 7 -18.39 -9.46 -8.51
CA LEU A 7 -19.00 -9.16 -7.22
C LEU A 7 -18.06 -8.32 -6.35
N LEU A 8 -16.75 -8.59 -6.40
CA LEU A 8 -15.75 -7.81 -5.67
C LEU A 8 -15.72 -6.36 -6.16
N VAL A 9 -15.64 -6.16 -7.48
CA VAL A 9 -15.66 -4.82 -8.08
C VAL A 9 -16.91 -4.07 -7.63
N ARG A 10 -18.09 -4.71 -7.75
CA ARG A 10 -19.36 -4.09 -7.37
C ARG A 10 -19.39 -3.68 -5.90
N LEU A 11 -18.92 -4.55 -4.99
CA LEU A 11 -18.83 -4.28 -3.56
C LEU A 11 -17.98 -3.03 -3.28
N ILE A 12 -16.81 -2.95 -3.90
CA ILE A 12 -15.89 -1.83 -3.71
C ILE A 12 -16.49 -0.54 -4.29
N GLU A 13 -17.05 -0.60 -5.50
CA GLU A 13 -17.70 0.56 -6.13
C GLU A 13 -18.85 1.11 -5.30
N ASP A 14 -19.69 0.23 -4.73
CA ASP A 14 -20.76 0.64 -3.84
C ASP A 14 -20.23 1.28 -2.56
N GLY A 15 -19.13 0.77 -2.01
CA GLY A 15 -18.42 1.40 -0.89
C GLY A 15 -17.88 2.80 -1.21
N VAL A 16 -17.31 2.97 -2.41
CA VAL A 16 -16.83 4.28 -2.88
C VAL A 16 -18.02 5.24 -3.04
N CYS A 17 -19.10 4.82 -3.68
CA CYS A 17 -20.32 5.62 -3.85
C CYS A 17 -20.96 6.01 -2.51
N ALA A 18 -20.94 5.10 -1.54
CA ALA A 18 -21.42 5.33 -0.18
C ALA A 18 -20.43 6.12 0.70
N ARG A 19 -19.30 6.58 0.15
CA ARG A 19 -18.24 7.33 0.85
C ARG A 19 -17.62 6.57 2.03
N GLN A 20 -17.56 5.25 1.94
CA GLN A 20 -17.00 4.40 3.01
C GLN A 20 -15.47 4.33 3.00
N MET A 21 -14.81 4.99 2.04
CA MET A 21 -13.35 5.01 1.90
C MET A 21 -12.62 5.64 3.09
N VAL A 22 -13.31 6.48 3.87
CA VAL A 22 -12.81 7.10 5.10
C VAL A 22 -12.95 6.20 6.33
N ASP A 23 -13.72 5.11 6.25
CA ASP A 23 -13.81 4.12 7.33
C ASP A 23 -12.59 3.19 7.24
N VAL A 24 -11.75 3.24 8.27
CA VAL A 24 -10.50 2.47 8.37
C VAL A 24 -10.73 0.97 8.16
N ARG A 25 -11.80 0.41 8.74
CA ARG A 25 -12.08 -1.03 8.68
C ARG A 25 -12.57 -1.44 7.30
N ILE A 26 -13.45 -0.65 6.69
CA ILE A 26 -13.91 -0.92 5.33
C ILE A 26 -12.75 -0.79 4.34
N GLY A 27 -11.92 0.25 4.50
CA GLY A 27 -10.73 0.43 3.67
C GLY A 27 -9.76 -0.74 3.77
N GLN A 28 -9.55 -1.29 4.98
CA GLN A 28 -8.74 -2.49 5.17
C GLN A 28 -9.36 -3.71 4.46
N ILE A 29 -10.66 -3.94 4.63
CA ILE A 29 -11.36 -5.06 3.95
C ILE A 29 -11.17 -4.99 2.43
N PHE A 30 -11.28 -3.79 1.84
CA PHE A 30 -11.07 -3.64 0.40
C PHE A 30 -9.65 -3.98 -0.02
N ARG A 31 -8.63 -3.53 0.72
CA ARG A 31 -7.23 -3.86 0.42
C ARG A 31 -6.96 -5.36 0.59
N ASP A 32 -7.47 -5.99 1.65
CA ASP A 32 -7.33 -7.43 1.87
C ASP A 32 -7.95 -8.24 0.72
N LEU A 33 -9.18 -7.90 0.30
CA LEU A 33 -9.84 -8.58 -0.81
C LEU A 33 -9.08 -8.41 -2.15
N LEU A 34 -8.49 -7.23 -2.39
CA LEU A 34 -7.68 -6.97 -3.58
C LEU A 34 -6.33 -7.69 -3.52
N ILE A 35 -5.71 -7.80 -2.35
CA ILE A 35 -4.47 -8.54 -2.15
C ILE A 35 -4.71 -10.05 -2.35
N ASP A 36 -5.84 -10.57 -1.89
CA ASP A 36 -6.21 -11.99 -2.03
C ASP A 36 -6.73 -12.35 -3.43
N THR A 37 -6.83 -11.38 -4.33
CA THR A 37 -7.22 -11.62 -5.73
C THR A 37 -6.04 -12.21 -6.50
N HIS A 38 -6.24 -13.38 -7.12
CA HIS A 38 -5.22 -14.01 -7.94
C HIS A 38 -5.11 -13.32 -9.31
N TYR A 39 -4.37 -12.21 -9.37
CA TYR A 39 -4.23 -11.34 -10.54
C TYR A 39 -3.92 -12.10 -11.84
N GLN A 40 -3.04 -13.10 -11.79
CA GLN A 40 -2.66 -13.88 -12.96
C GLN A 40 -3.77 -14.79 -13.51
N ALA A 41 -4.81 -15.10 -12.73
CA ALA A 41 -5.98 -15.84 -13.23
C ALA A 41 -7.10 -14.94 -13.78
N LEU A 42 -6.96 -13.62 -13.70
CA LEU A 42 -7.90 -12.70 -14.32
C LEU A 42 -7.74 -12.67 -15.84
N SER A 43 -8.85 -12.48 -16.57
CA SER A 43 -8.82 -12.16 -18.01
C SER A 43 -8.14 -10.81 -18.24
N VAL A 44 -7.77 -10.53 -19.48
CA VAL A 44 -7.14 -9.24 -19.83
C VAL A 44 -8.03 -8.06 -19.45
N GLU A 45 -9.34 -8.13 -19.72
CA GLU A 45 -10.27 -7.05 -19.35
C GLU A 45 -10.33 -6.87 -17.83
N HIS A 46 -10.44 -7.97 -17.08
CA HIS A 46 -10.49 -7.91 -15.62
C HIS A 46 -9.18 -7.41 -14.99
N ARG A 47 -8.02 -7.65 -15.62
CA ARG A 47 -6.73 -7.09 -15.17
C ARG A 47 -6.68 -5.57 -15.35
N GLU A 48 -7.25 -5.06 -16.43
CA GLU A 48 -7.35 -3.62 -16.67
C GLU A 48 -8.31 -2.96 -15.66
N GLU A 49 -9.47 -3.58 -15.42
CA GLU A 49 -10.39 -3.14 -14.36
C GLU A 49 -9.72 -3.15 -12.98
N TYR A 50 -8.97 -4.20 -12.65
CA TYR A 50 -8.22 -4.32 -11.39
C TYR A 50 -7.19 -3.20 -11.24
N ALA A 51 -6.42 -2.91 -12.29
CA ALA A 51 -5.44 -1.83 -12.29
C ALA A 51 -6.09 -0.45 -12.11
N ASN A 52 -7.18 -0.19 -12.84
CA ASN A 52 -7.90 1.08 -12.73
C ASN A 52 -8.54 1.27 -11.36
N LEU A 53 -9.09 0.20 -10.79
CA LEU A 53 -9.67 0.21 -9.45
C LEU A 53 -8.61 0.53 -8.39
N ILE A 54 -7.45 -0.15 -8.42
CA ILE A 54 -6.36 0.10 -7.47
C ILE A 54 -5.89 1.55 -7.54
N ARG A 55 -5.61 2.08 -8.73
CA ARG A 55 -5.16 3.47 -8.88
C ARG A 55 -6.14 4.44 -8.26
N ARG A 56 -7.43 4.27 -8.57
CA ARG A 56 -8.52 5.11 -8.04
C ARG A 56 -8.61 5.05 -6.52
N LEU A 57 -8.56 3.87 -5.92
CA LEU A 57 -8.66 3.74 -4.45
C LEU A 57 -7.45 4.36 -3.76
N VAL A 58 -6.24 4.12 -4.27
CA VAL A 58 -5.01 4.71 -3.74
C VAL A 58 -5.04 6.22 -3.83
N ASP A 59 -5.47 6.78 -4.98
CA ASP A 59 -5.61 8.23 -5.15
C ASP A 59 -6.57 8.84 -4.14
N ILE A 60 -7.73 8.21 -3.94
CA ILE A 60 -8.72 8.65 -2.94
C ILE A 60 -8.10 8.68 -1.54
N TRP A 61 -7.38 7.63 -1.14
CA TRP A 61 -6.77 7.57 0.19
C TRP A 61 -5.64 8.58 0.38
N ILE A 62 -4.80 8.79 -0.63
CA ILE A 62 -3.77 9.83 -0.62
C ILE A 62 -4.42 11.21 -0.52
N GLU A 63 -5.50 11.46 -1.27
CA GLU A 63 -6.25 12.72 -1.21
C GLU A 63 -6.80 12.97 0.21
N PHE A 64 -7.49 11.99 0.80
CA PHE A 64 -8.00 12.13 2.17
C PHE A 64 -6.89 12.33 3.21
N SER A 65 -5.69 11.78 3.00
CA SER A 65 -4.55 12.00 3.90
C SER A 65 -4.05 13.45 3.91
N ARG A 66 -4.27 14.18 2.81
CA ARG A 66 -3.83 15.56 2.58
C ARG A 66 -4.85 16.62 2.99
N PHE A 67 -6.00 16.23 3.56
CA PHE A 67 -7.00 17.17 4.05
C PHE A 67 -6.53 17.85 5.35
N THR A 68 -5.58 18.78 5.24
CA THR A 68 -4.95 19.48 6.37
C THR A 68 -5.62 20.83 6.68
N GLU A 69 -6.35 21.42 5.71
CA GLU A 69 -7.09 22.66 5.89
C GLU A 69 -8.22 22.53 6.93
N GLU A 70 -8.43 23.55 7.78
CA GLU A 70 -9.42 23.52 8.87
C GLU A 70 -10.81 23.02 8.47
N ARG A 71 -11.29 23.41 7.27
CA ARG A 71 -12.62 23.03 6.77
C ARG A 71 -12.76 21.54 6.47
N GLN A 72 -11.64 20.90 6.13
CA GLN A 72 -11.58 19.51 5.68
C GLN A 72 -10.86 18.59 6.67
N ARG A 73 -10.16 19.14 7.66
CA ARG A 73 -9.36 18.40 8.67
C ARG A 73 -10.14 17.30 9.39
N ARG A 74 -11.45 17.51 9.62
CA ARG A 74 -12.34 16.49 10.21
C ARG A 74 -12.52 15.22 9.36
N MET A 75 -12.23 15.31 8.06
CA MET A 75 -12.30 14.21 7.10
C MET A 75 -10.91 13.65 6.78
N GLN A 76 -9.85 14.18 7.42
CA GLN A 76 -8.50 13.69 7.18
C GLN A 76 -8.39 12.23 7.63
N LEU A 77 -7.90 11.39 6.72
CA LEU A 77 -7.54 10.01 7.03
C LEU A 77 -6.04 9.85 6.82
N LYS A 78 -5.27 9.99 7.91
CA LYS A 78 -3.82 9.73 7.86
C LYS A 78 -3.56 8.27 7.50
N LEU A 79 -2.60 8.04 6.62
CA LEU A 79 -2.22 6.72 6.16
C LEU A 79 -1.46 5.99 7.26
N SER A 80 -1.91 4.79 7.63
CA SER A 80 -1.12 3.93 8.54
C SER A 80 0.03 3.25 7.79
N PRO A 81 1.12 2.87 8.49
CA PRO A 81 2.21 2.12 7.87
C PRO A 81 1.76 0.83 7.17
N SER A 82 0.81 0.08 7.75
CA SER A 82 0.23 -1.11 7.10
C SER A 82 -0.47 -0.75 5.79
N MET A 83 -1.27 0.32 5.79
CA MET A 83 -2.00 0.76 4.62
C MET A 83 -1.06 1.20 3.49
N ILE A 84 0.03 1.90 3.81
CA ILE A 84 1.06 2.27 2.85
C ILE A 84 1.69 1.04 2.22
N ALA A 85 2.12 0.06 3.02
CA ALA A 85 2.71 -1.18 2.51
C ALA A 85 1.73 -1.98 1.62
N GLU A 86 0.45 -2.05 2.00
CA GLU A 86 -0.61 -2.71 1.23
C GLU A 86 -0.89 -2.01 -0.10
N CYS A 87 -0.99 -0.68 -0.10
CA CYS A 87 -1.18 0.11 -1.31
C CYS A 87 0.03 0.03 -2.25
N ALA A 88 1.25 0.09 -1.69
CA ALA A 88 2.49 -0.09 -2.46
C ALA A 88 2.53 -1.47 -3.13
N LEU A 89 2.17 -2.53 -2.41
CA LEU A 89 2.08 -3.87 -2.99
C LEU A 89 1.08 -3.94 -4.15
N LEU A 90 -0.12 -3.39 -3.95
CA LEU A 90 -1.16 -3.36 -4.98
C LEU A 90 -0.71 -2.58 -6.22
N LEU A 91 -0.04 -1.44 -6.05
CA LEU A 91 0.53 -0.65 -7.14
C LEU A 91 1.63 -1.41 -7.88
N ASN A 92 2.55 -2.05 -7.15
CA ASN A 92 3.63 -2.82 -7.77
C ASN A 92 3.09 -3.99 -8.60
N ARG A 93 2.06 -4.69 -8.11
CA ARG A 93 1.40 -5.80 -8.83
C ARG A 93 0.77 -5.39 -10.15
N ILE A 94 0.35 -4.13 -10.30
CA ILE A 94 -0.23 -3.61 -11.56
C ILE A 94 0.81 -2.91 -12.44
N GLY A 95 2.10 -3.02 -12.09
CA GLY A 95 3.22 -2.43 -12.82
C GLY A 95 3.47 -0.95 -12.52
N ASP A 96 2.77 -0.36 -11.54
CA ASP A 96 2.95 1.04 -11.14
C ASP A 96 4.02 1.14 -10.03
N SER A 97 5.21 0.62 -10.34
CA SER A 97 6.30 0.47 -9.37
C SER A 97 6.80 1.83 -8.87
N GLN A 98 6.92 2.83 -9.74
CA GLN A 98 7.36 4.17 -9.36
C GLN A 98 6.49 4.74 -8.24
N LYS A 99 5.17 4.75 -8.42
CA LYS A 99 4.22 5.24 -7.42
C LYS A 99 4.20 4.39 -6.16
N ALA A 100 4.43 3.08 -6.28
CA ALA A 100 4.55 2.19 -5.13
C ALA A 100 5.69 2.61 -4.20
N TYR A 101 6.87 2.90 -4.76
CA TYR A 101 8.04 3.30 -3.98
C TYR A 101 7.97 4.74 -3.49
N GLU A 102 7.36 5.66 -4.25
CA GLU A 102 7.02 7.01 -3.75
C GLU A 102 6.14 6.94 -2.48
N LEU A 103 5.18 6.01 -2.45
CA LEU A 103 4.33 5.82 -1.28
C LEU A 103 5.12 5.20 -0.10
N LEU A 104 6.02 4.25 -0.36
CA LEU A 104 6.87 3.65 0.66
C LEU A 104 7.84 4.68 1.28
N GLU A 105 8.40 5.58 0.48
CA GLU A 105 9.31 6.63 0.94
C GLU A 105 8.65 7.57 1.95
N MET A 106 7.33 7.73 1.92
CA MET A 106 6.59 8.46 2.97
C MET A 106 6.77 7.86 4.38
N LEU A 107 7.16 6.58 4.50
CA LEU A 107 7.48 5.96 5.80
C LEU A 107 8.88 6.28 6.31
N LEU A 108 9.74 6.77 5.42
CA LEU A 108 11.11 7.16 5.71
C LEU A 108 11.25 8.68 5.88
N ASP A 109 10.26 9.45 5.42
CA ASP A 109 10.19 10.89 5.54
C ASP A 109 9.60 11.33 6.91
N PRO A 110 10.41 11.95 7.80
CA PRO A 110 9.90 12.46 9.07
C PRO A 110 8.80 13.51 8.90
N GLU A 111 8.89 14.36 7.86
CA GLU A 111 7.91 15.43 7.61
C GLU A 111 6.53 14.88 7.24
N ALA A 112 6.48 13.66 6.68
CA ALA A 112 5.22 13.00 6.38
C ALA A 112 4.45 12.57 7.64
N SER A 113 5.14 12.34 8.76
CA SER A 113 4.56 11.79 10.00
C SER A 113 4.50 12.77 11.18
N GLU A 114 5.17 13.91 11.07
CA GLU A 114 5.29 14.93 12.12
C GLU A 114 4.58 16.25 11.75
N GLY A 115 4.08 16.96 12.76
CA GLY A 115 3.43 18.27 12.57
C GLY A 115 1.94 18.23 12.24
N ASP A 116 1.38 19.43 12.06
CA ASP A 116 -0.06 19.64 11.87
C ASP A 116 -0.57 19.16 10.50
N GLU A 117 0.32 19.15 9.50
CA GLU A 117 0.06 18.73 8.12
C GLU A 117 0.44 17.28 7.82
N ALA A 118 0.89 16.52 8.84
CA ALA A 118 1.28 15.12 8.68
C ALA A 118 0.19 14.29 8.01
N THR A 119 0.58 13.56 6.97
CA THR A 119 -0.29 12.70 6.14
C THR A 119 -0.19 11.23 6.54
N VAL A 120 0.86 10.86 7.28
CA VAL A 120 1.13 9.51 7.77
C VAL A 120 0.91 9.46 9.29
N LEU A 121 0.41 8.33 9.78
CA LEU A 121 0.34 8.05 11.20
C LEU A 121 1.72 7.66 11.73
N ASN A 122 2.20 8.36 12.75
CA ASN A 122 3.44 8.03 13.48
C ASN A 122 3.21 6.86 14.49
N ALA A 123 2.39 5.89 14.12
CA ALA A 123 2.07 4.74 14.95
C ALA A 123 1.75 3.51 14.10
N GLY A 124 2.12 2.34 14.63
CA GLY A 124 1.97 1.06 13.95
C GLY A 124 3.20 0.69 13.14
N TYR A 125 3.09 -0.41 12.39
CA TYR A 125 4.19 -1.00 11.64
C TYR A 125 3.71 -1.40 10.25
N PRO A 126 4.58 -1.38 9.23
CA PRO A 126 4.23 -1.85 7.90
C PRO A 126 3.84 -3.32 7.94
N ARG A 127 2.91 -3.72 7.06
CA ARG A 127 2.50 -5.12 6.96
C ARG A 127 3.67 -5.95 6.41
N HIS A 128 4.30 -6.74 7.27
CA HIS A 128 5.50 -7.52 6.92
C HIS A 128 5.30 -8.39 5.69
N SER A 129 4.16 -9.06 5.54
CA SER A 129 3.91 -9.91 4.37
C SER A 129 3.95 -9.13 3.06
N ALA A 130 3.44 -7.89 3.04
CA ALA A 130 3.49 -7.03 1.86
C ALA A 130 4.91 -6.53 1.58
N MET A 131 5.64 -6.13 2.64
CA MET A 131 7.03 -5.70 2.51
C MET A 131 7.95 -6.82 2.02
N PHE A 132 7.74 -8.06 2.48
CA PHE A 132 8.49 -9.20 1.97
C PHE A 132 8.20 -9.46 0.50
N GLU A 133 6.92 -9.40 0.08
CA GLU A 133 6.58 -9.58 -1.33
C GLU A 133 7.22 -8.50 -2.22
N LEU A 134 7.17 -7.23 -1.80
CA LEU A 134 7.85 -6.11 -2.47
C LEU A 134 9.37 -6.28 -2.52
N PHE A 135 9.98 -6.78 -1.44
CA PHE A 135 11.40 -7.11 -1.41
C PHE A 135 11.75 -8.22 -2.41
N GLU A 136 10.95 -9.29 -2.47
CA GLU A 136 11.14 -10.35 -3.47
C GLU A 136 10.95 -9.85 -4.91
N ASP A 137 10.01 -8.94 -5.14
CA ASP A 137 9.82 -8.28 -6.44
C ASP A 137 11.06 -7.47 -6.82
N ALA A 138 11.60 -6.68 -5.89
CA ALA A 138 12.80 -5.88 -6.11
C ALA A 138 14.04 -6.74 -6.45
N LEU A 139 14.22 -7.86 -5.75
CA LEU A 139 15.29 -8.81 -6.08
C LEU A 139 15.13 -9.41 -7.48
N ARG A 140 13.89 -9.76 -7.87
CA ARG A 140 13.59 -10.27 -9.21
C ARG A 140 13.81 -9.24 -10.31
N GLU A 141 13.62 -7.96 -9.99
CA GLU A 141 13.90 -6.83 -10.88
C GLU A 141 15.40 -6.46 -10.92
N HIS A 142 16.23 -7.10 -10.10
CA HIS A 142 17.64 -6.72 -9.89
C HIS A 142 17.81 -5.26 -9.50
N ASP A 143 16.89 -4.74 -8.68
CA ASP A 143 16.91 -3.37 -8.18
C ASP A 143 17.32 -3.34 -6.69
N PRO A 144 18.63 -3.15 -6.40
CA PRO A 144 19.12 -3.17 -5.02
C PRO A 144 18.62 -1.96 -4.21
N TYR A 145 18.27 -0.85 -4.86
CA TYR A 145 17.75 0.33 -4.16
C TYR A 145 16.35 0.05 -3.61
N LYS A 146 15.47 -0.47 -4.45
CA LYS A 146 14.13 -0.92 -4.02
C LYS A 146 14.19 -1.96 -2.90
N ALA A 147 15.10 -2.92 -3.02
CA ALA A 147 15.29 -3.94 -2.00
C ALA A 147 15.79 -3.32 -0.68
N ALA A 148 16.73 -2.38 -0.74
CA ALA A 148 17.23 -1.66 0.42
C ALA A 148 16.14 -0.81 1.10
N THR A 149 15.31 -0.09 0.33
CA THR A 149 14.16 0.67 0.84
C THR A 149 13.21 -0.24 1.64
N CYS A 150 12.93 -1.44 1.14
CA CYS A 150 12.10 -2.41 1.87
C CYS A 150 12.73 -2.83 3.21
N LEU A 151 14.05 -3.05 3.25
CA LEU A 151 14.75 -3.43 4.48
C LEU A 151 14.85 -2.30 5.48
N GLU A 152 15.06 -1.07 5.02
CA GLU A 152 15.08 0.12 5.87
C GLU A 152 13.72 0.30 6.57
N ILE A 153 12.62 0.18 5.82
CA ILE A 153 11.26 0.24 6.36
C ILE A 153 11.01 -0.90 7.36
N LEU A 154 11.44 -2.13 7.04
CA LEU A 154 11.30 -3.29 7.94
C LEU A 154 12.12 -3.13 9.23
N SER A 155 13.24 -2.39 9.19
CA SER A 155 14.11 -2.17 10.36
C SER A 155 13.42 -1.46 11.52
N SER A 156 12.35 -0.69 11.24
CA SER A 156 11.50 -0.05 12.25
C SER A 156 10.76 -1.04 13.16
N SER A 157 10.61 -2.30 12.73
CA SER A 157 9.72 -3.28 13.36
C SER A 157 10.30 -4.69 13.48
N MET A 158 11.49 -4.93 12.91
CA MET A 158 12.13 -6.24 12.90
C MET A 158 13.53 -6.19 13.55
N PRO A 159 13.91 -7.22 14.31
CA PRO A 159 15.23 -7.30 14.90
C PRO A 159 16.30 -7.59 13.84
N ARG A 160 17.52 -7.10 14.10
CA ARG A 160 18.70 -7.23 13.22
C ARG A 160 18.97 -8.66 12.74
N ASN A 161 18.85 -9.65 13.62
CA ASN A 161 19.10 -11.06 13.27
C ASN A 161 18.15 -11.63 12.21
N LYS A 162 16.97 -11.02 12.01
CA LYS A 162 16.05 -11.37 10.93
C LYS A 162 16.32 -10.60 9.63
N LEU A 163 16.98 -9.44 9.71
CA LEU A 163 17.28 -8.59 8.56
C LEU A 163 18.62 -8.96 7.91
N GLU A 164 19.61 -9.39 8.68
CA GLU A 164 20.95 -9.76 8.18
C GLU A 164 20.91 -10.76 7.01
N PRO A 165 20.12 -11.85 7.04
CA PRO A 165 20.02 -12.76 5.90
C PRO A 165 19.43 -12.11 4.65
N LEU A 166 18.58 -11.09 4.80
CA LEU A 166 17.95 -10.39 3.66
C LEU A 166 18.93 -9.41 3.02
N VAL A 167 19.77 -8.75 3.83
CA VAL A 167 20.84 -7.87 3.32
C VAL A 167 21.80 -8.65 2.43
N GLN A 168 22.18 -9.87 2.83
CA GLN A 168 23.04 -10.74 2.01
C GLN A 168 22.44 -11.01 0.64
N ARG A 169 21.12 -11.22 0.56
CA ARG A 169 20.41 -11.49 -0.70
C ARG A 169 20.36 -10.30 -1.67
N ILE A 170 20.62 -9.07 -1.21
CA ILE A 170 20.77 -7.91 -2.11
C ILE A 170 22.16 -7.91 -2.77
N GLN A 171 23.15 -8.48 -2.08
CA GLN A 171 24.55 -8.47 -2.51
C GLN A 171 24.88 -9.65 -3.45
N ASP A 172 24.09 -10.72 -3.38
CA ASP A 172 24.14 -11.91 -4.23
C ASP A 172 23.45 -11.70 -5.59
#